data_AF-A0A8T3Y0M1-F1
#
_entry.id   AF-A0A8T3Y0M1-F1
#
_cell.length_a   1.000
_cell.length_b   1.000
_cell.length_c   1.000
_cell.angle_alpha   90.00
_cell.angle_beta   90.00
_cell.angle_gamma   90.00
#
_symmetry.space_group_name_H-M   'P 1'
#
loop_
_entity.id
_entity.type
_entity.pdbx_description
1 polymer ?
#
loop_
_entity_poly.entity_id
_entity_poly.type
_entity_poly.pdbx_seq_one_letter_code
_entity_poly.pdbx_strand_id
1 'polypeptide(L)'
;MKFLRRTWYKLPSLGKGRKKKQKWRNPTGRHNKIRNKRRGYSARVEIGYKTDRKARGRINEKIPKKIFNAKQLENIGKNEIAVIGKIGMKKKIEIAKKAKEMKIEIHNLNLKKFLKGKNFERDKK
;
A
#
# COMPACT_ATOMS: atom_id res chain seq x y z
N MET A 1 -9.22 8.46 -7.12
CA MET A 1 -9.99 7.92 -8.27
C MET A 1 -9.48 6.53 -8.64
N LYS A 2 -10.36 5.57 -8.96
CA LYS A 2 -9.97 4.20 -9.32
C LYS A 2 -10.27 3.94 -10.80
N PHE A 3 -9.25 3.56 -11.56
CA PHE A 3 -9.40 3.26 -12.99
C PHE A 3 -9.57 1.76 -13.19
N LEU A 4 -10.77 1.34 -13.62
CA LEU A 4 -11.09 -0.05 -13.89
C LEU A 4 -11.58 -0.25 -15.32
N ARG A 5 -11.38 -1.45 -15.87
CA ARG A 5 -11.97 -1.84 -17.17
C ARG A 5 -13.49 -1.65 -17.13
N ARG A 6 -14.10 -1.05 -18.16
CA ARG A 6 -15.55 -0.80 -18.25
C ARG A 6 -16.44 -1.91 -17.69
N THR A 7 -16.22 -3.15 -18.10
CA THR A 7 -17.08 -4.30 -17.79
C THR A 7 -16.54 -5.17 -16.65
N TRP A 8 -15.64 -4.63 -15.80
CA TRP A 8 -15.03 -5.38 -14.70
C TRP A 8 -16.06 -6.04 -13.77
N TYR A 9 -17.20 -5.39 -13.56
CA TYR A 9 -18.28 -5.83 -12.67
C TYR A 9 -19.21 -6.88 -13.27
N LYS A 10 -19.15 -7.13 -14.59
CA LYS A 10 -20.05 -8.06 -15.27
C LYS A 10 -19.65 -9.52 -15.04
N LEU A 11 -18.35 -9.83 -15.14
CA LEU A 11 -17.84 -11.20 -15.14
C LEU A 11 -16.80 -11.44 -14.03
N PRO A 12 -16.79 -12.62 -13.38
CA PRO A 12 -15.76 -12.98 -12.40
C PRO A 12 -14.34 -13.03 -12.99
N SER A 13 -14.22 -13.38 -14.27
CA SER A 13 -12.95 -13.35 -15.02
C SER A 13 -12.39 -11.93 -15.13
N LEU A 14 -13.27 -10.91 -15.16
CA LEU A 14 -12.93 -9.50 -15.32
C LEU A 14 -12.77 -8.74 -13.99
N GLY A 15 -13.23 -9.32 -12.87
CA GLY A 15 -13.05 -8.74 -11.54
C GLY A 15 -14.29 -8.69 -10.63
N LYS A 16 -15.45 -9.18 -11.08
CA LYS A 16 -16.64 -9.30 -10.22
C LYS A 16 -16.32 -10.22 -9.04
N GLY A 17 -16.43 -9.71 -7.81
CA GLY A 17 -16.05 -10.42 -6.58
C GLY A 17 -14.56 -10.72 -6.38
N ARG A 18 -13.71 -10.50 -7.41
CA ARG A 18 -12.28 -10.84 -7.38
C ARG A 18 -11.42 -9.59 -7.50
N LYS A 19 -11.12 -8.94 -6.37
CA LYS A 19 -10.32 -7.69 -6.30
C LYS A 19 -9.00 -7.78 -7.06
N LYS A 20 -8.29 -8.92 -6.98
CA LYS A 20 -7.01 -9.15 -7.69
C LYS A 20 -7.11 -9.08 -9.23
N LYS A 21 -8.30 -9.33 -9.79
CA LYS A 21 -8.55 -9.31 -11.25
C LYS A 21 -9.07 -7.96 -11.75
N GLN A 22 -9.50 -7.06 -10.85
CA GLN A 22 -9.93 -5.71 -11.19
C GLN A 22 -8.73 -4.87 -11.66
N LYS A 23 -8.51 -4.84 -12.97
CA LYS A 23 -7.39 -4.16 -13.61
C LYS A 23 -7.90 -3.16 -14.64
N TRP A 24 -7.13 -2.10 -14.86
CA TRP A 24 -7.33 -1.21 -15.99
C TRP A 24 -6.94 -1.92 -17.29
N ARG A 25 -7.71 -1.66 -18.35
CA ARG A 25 -7.35 -1.99 -19.74
C ARG A 25 -7.81 -0.85 -20.63
N ASN A 26 -6.94 -0.42 -21.54
CA ASN A 26 -7.23 0.66 -22.45
C ASN A 26 -8.44 0.31 -23.34
N PRO A 27 -9.51 1.13 -23.38
CA PRO A 27 -10.67 0.86 -24.22
C PRO A 27 -10.35 1.16 -25.70
N THR A 28 -10.34 0.14 -26.55
CA THR A 28 -9.99 0.27 -27.98
C THR A 28 -11.20 0.28 -28.92
N GLY A 29 -12.31 -0.37 -28.56
CA GLY A 29 -13.45 -0.55 -29.48
C GLY A 29 -14.09 0.74 -30.01
N ARG A 30 -14.50 0.72 -31.29
CA ARG A 30 -15.13 1.87 -32.01
C ARG A 30 -16.30 2.48 -31.25
N HIS A 31 -17.22 1.67 -30.73
CA HIS A 31 -18.40 2.14 -29.99
C HIS A 31 -18.21 2.24 -28.46
N ASN A 32 -16.98 2.13 -27.97
CA ASN A 32 -16.73 2.18 -26.53
C ASN A 32 -16.91 3.60 -25.98
N LYS A 33 -17.89 3.78 -25.09
CA LYS A 33 -18.25 5.09 -24.55
C LYS A 33 -17.19 5.69 -23.62
N ILE A 34 -16.35 4.87 -22.98
CA ILE A 34 -15.17 5.35 -22.22
C ILE A 34 -14.12 5.90 -23.18
N ARG A 35 -13.89 5.26 -24.34
CA ARG A 35 -12.96 5.74 -25.36
C ARG A 35 -13.38 7.11 -25.89
N ASN A 36 -14.68 7.29 -26.11
CA ASN A 36 -15.29 8.54 -26.58
C ASN A 36 -15.57 9.56 -25.45
N LYS A 37 -15.14 9.29 -24.21
CA LYS A 37 -15.33 10.16 -23.05
C LYS A 37 -16.77 10.67 -22.85
N ARG A 38 -17.78 9.84 -23.12
CA ARG A 38 -19.18 10.26 -22.97
C ARG A 38 -19.53 10.46 -21.49
N ARG A 39 -20.37 11.46 -21.20
CA ARG A 39 -20.95 11.72 -19.86
C ARG A 39 -21.60 10.45 -19.29
N GLY A 40 -21.46 10.24 -17.98
CA GLY A 40 -22.00 9.08 -17.26
C GLY A 40 -21.12 7.82 -17.29
N TYR A 41 -20.01 7.83 -18.04
CA TYR A 41 -19.03 6.74 -18.04
C TYR A 41 -17.77 7.12 -17.25
N SER A 42 -17.08 6.11 -16.72
CA SER A 42 -15.83 6.32 -15.97
C SER A 42 -14.76 7.01 -16.84
N ALA A 43 -13.95 7.86 -16.22
CA ALA A 43 -12.85 8.53 -16.87
C ALA A 43 -11.77 7.55 -17.38
N ARG A 44 -11.13 7.91 -18.49
CA ARG A 44 -9.96 7.23 -19.01
C ARG A 44 -8.72 7.65 -18.21
N VAL A 45 -7.74 6.75 -18.10
CA VAL A 45 -6.41 7.11 -17.55
C VAL A 45 -5.76 8.14 -18.47
N GLU A 46 -5.37 9.28 -17.90
CA GLU A 46 -4.72 10.40 -18.60
C GLU A 46 -3.63 11.00 -17.72
N ILE A 47 -2.66 11.68 -18.34
CA ILE A 47 -1.54 12.31 -17.63
C ILE A 47 -2.00 13.41 -16.66
N GLY A 48 -3.12 14.07 -16.95
CA GLY A 48 -3.67 15.13 -16.10
C GLY A 48 -4.13 14.67 -14.72
N TYR A 49 -4.43 13.37 -14.54
CA TYR A 49 -4.77 12.81 -13.23
C TYR A 49 -3.56 12.46 -12.37
N LYS A 50 -2.35 12.74 -12.86
CA LYS A 50 -1.11 12.50 -12.12
C LYS A 50 -1.05 13.43 -10.90
N THR A 51 -0.59 12.87 -9.77
CA THR A 51 -0.37 13.64 -8.54
C THR A 51 0.83 14.59 -8.68
N ASP A 52 0.82 15.67 -7.90
CA ASP A 52 1.90 16.65 -7.88
C ASP A 52 3.27 15.99 -7.64
N ARG A 53 4.31 16.58 -8.26
CA ARG A 53 5.67 16.04 -8.22
C ARG A 53 6.20 15.95 -6.79
N LYS A 54 5.87 16.91 -5.92
CA LYS A 54 6.30 16.91 -4.51
C LYS A 54 5.52 15.84 -3.73
N ALA A 55 4.20 15.76 -3.88
CA ALA A 55 3.40 14.80 -3.11
C ALA A 55 3.57 13.33 -3.53
N ARG A 56 3.99 13.07 -4.78
CA ARG A 56 4.03 11.73 -5.36
C ARG A 56 5.02 10.79 -4.64
N GLY A 57 4.54 9.60 -4.30
CA GLY A 57 5.36 8.53 -3.71
C GLY A 57 5.65 8.70 -2.21
N ARG A 58 5.04 9.70 -1.56
CA ARG A 58 5.14 9.92 -0.11
C ARG A 58 3.94 9.35 0.61
N ILE A 59 4.15 8.89 1.85
CA ILE A 59 3.10 8.46 2.77
C ILE A 59 3.20 9.39 3.97
N ASN A 60 2.12 10.13 4.27
CA ASN A 60 2.10 11.15 5.33
C ASN A 60 3.32 12.10 5.23
N GLU A 61 3.60 12.61 4.03
CA GLU A 61 4.73 13.51 3.71
C GLU A 61 6.13 12.88 3.80
N LYS A 62 6.25 11.64 4.29
CA LYS A 62 7.52 10.91 4.44
C LYS A 62 7.80 9.97 3.28
N ILE A 63 9.07 9.68 3.03
CA ILE A 63 9.50 8.75 1.98
C ILE A 63 9.41 7.31 2.50
N PRO A 64 8.61 6.43 1.88
CA PRO A 64 8.47 5.06 2.33
C PRO A 64 9.70 4.23 1.96
N LYS A 65 10.36 3.65 2.97
CA LYS A 65 11.51 2.76 2.80
C LYS A 65 11.13 1.34 3.20
N LYS A 66 11.33 0.39 2.28
CA LYS A 66 10.99 -1.01 2.52
C LYS A 66 12.10 -1.71 3.29
N ILE A 67 11.75 -2.32 4.42
CA ILE A 67 12.71 -2.93 5.35
C ILE A 67 12.46 -4.43 5.47
N PHE A 68 13.55 -5.19 5.59
CA PHE A 68 13.58 -6.64 5.78
C PHE A 68 14.39 -7.09 6.99
N ASN A 69 15.26 -6.24 7.53
CA ASN A 69 16.13 -6.56 8.66
C ASN A 69 16.23 -5.39 9.66
N ALA A 70 16.77 -5.69 10.84
CA ALA A 70 16.95 -4.71 11.91
C ALA A 70 18.03 -3.66 11.59
N LYS A 71 19.07 -4.01 10.81
CA LYS A 71 20.15 -3.08 10.41
C LYS A 71 19.65 -1.98 9.47
N GLN A 72 18.66 -2.27 8.61
CA GLN A 72 18.07 -1.28 7.70
C GLN A 72 17.26 -0.20 8.44
N LEU A 73 16.91 -0.39 9.72
CA LEU A 73 16.33 0.66 10.56
C LEU A 73 17.37 1.72 10.95
N GLU A 74 18.65 1.35 11.08
CA GLU A 74 19.71 2.28 11.47
C GLU A 74 19.97 3.31 10.35
N ASN A 75 19.80 2.89 9.09
CA ASN A 75 19.95 3.73 7.91
C ASN A 75 18.70 4.58 7.57
N ILE A 76 17.77 4.76 8.50
CA ILE A 76 16.54 5.54 8.27
C ILE A 76 16.73 6.99 8.71
N GLY A 77 16.50 7.90 7.77
CA GLY A 77 16.50 9.34 8.06
C GLY A 77 15.23 9.82 8.75
N LYS A 78 15.27 11.02 9.33
CA LYS A 78 14.13 11.65 10.04
C LYS A 78 12.86 11.81 9.18
N ASN A 79 13.01 11.94 7.87
CA ASN A 79 11.91 12.12 6.90
C ASN A 79 11.47 10.82 6.20
N GLU A 80 11.94 9.66 6.64
CA GLU A 80 11.56 8.37 6.06
C GLU A 80 10.59 7.61 6.97
N ILE A 81 9.69 6.84 6.35
CA ILE A 81 8.76 5.96 7.07
C ILE A 81 9.09 4.50 6.75
N ALA A 82 9.16 3.68 7.79
CA ALA A 82 9.48 2.27 7.66
C ALA A 82 8.27 1.46 7.16
N VAL A 83 8.45 0.74 6.05
CA VAL A 83 7.46 -0.21 5.55
C VAL A 83 8.04 -1.63 5.65
N ILE A 84 7.52 -2.40 6.59
CA ILE A 84 7.97 -3.79 6.79
C ILE A 84 7.52 -4.67 5.62
N GLY A 85 8.48 -5.37 5.02
CA GLY A 85 8.24 -6.38 3.99
C GLY A 85 7.63 -7.69 4.52
N LYS A 86 7.66 -8.74 3.69
CA LYS A 86 7.22 -10.08 4.10
C LYS A 86 8.35 -10.72 4.92
N ILE A 87 8.21 -10.69 6.24
CA ILE A 87 9.20 -11.22 7.19
C ILE A 87 8.51 -12.16 8.18
N GLY A 88 9.22 -13.17 8.66
CA GLY A 88 8.81 -14.04 9.77
C GLY A 88 8.69 -13.31 11.11
N MET A 89 8.02 -13.95 12.06
CA MET A 89 7.63 -13.31 13.33
C MET A 89 8.82 -12.93 14.22
N LYS A 90 9.87 -13.76 14.30
CA LYS A 90 11.06 -13.47 15.14
C LYS A 90 11.71 -12.13 14.76
N LYS A 91 11.97 -11.93 13.48
CA LYS A 91 12.55 -10.68 12.95
C LYS A 91 11.59 -9.49 13.07
N LYS A 92 10.26 -9.70 12.96
CA LYS A 92 9.28 -8.62 13.19
C LYS A 92 9.33 -8.10 14.62
N ILE A 93 9.50 -8.98 15.61
CA ILE A 93 9.63 -8.58 17.02
C ILE A 93 10.91 -7.78 17.23
N GLU A 94 12.03 -8.23 16.67
CA GLU A 94 13.31 -7.53 16.73
C GLU A 94 13.21 -6.11 16.13
N ILE A 95 12.63 -6.00 14.93
CA ILE A 95 12.37 -4.73 14.25
C ILE A 95 11.46 -3.83 15.09
N ALA A 96 10.40 -4.38 15.70
CA ALA A 96 9.48 -3.61 16.53
C ALA A 96 10.13 -3.05 17.81
N LYS A 97 11.04 -3.81 18.43
CA LYS A 97 11.81 -3.35 19.59
C LYS A 97 12.77 -2.23 19.20
N LYS A 98 13.62 -2.45 18.19
CA LYS A 98 14.55 -1.42 17.69
C LYS A 98 13.83 -0.15 17.23
N ALA A 99 12.69 -0.29 16.53
CA ALA A 99 11.92 0.86 16.10
C ALA A 99 11.32 1.66 17.27
N LYS A 100 10.97 1.01 18.38
CA LYS A 100 10.51 1.70 19.60
C LYS A 100 11.65 2.46 20.27
N GLU A 101 12.84 1.87 20.34
CA GLU A 101 14.06 2.50 20.88
C GLU A 101 14.46 3.72 20.05
N MET A 102 14.52 3.58 18.73
CA MET A 102 14.90 4.65 17.81
C MET A 102 13.75 5.64 17.49
N LYS A 103 12.55 5.44 18.06
CA LYS A 103 11.32 6.22 17.79
C LYS A 103 10.99 6.37 16.29
N ILE A 104 11.22 5.32 15.51
CA ILE A 104 10.92 5.30 14.06
C ILE A 104 9.46 4.92 13.84
N GLU A 105 8.77 5.69 12.99
CA GLU A 105 7.40 5.38 12.57
C GLU A 105 7.37 4.23 11.56
N ILE A 106 6.52 3.23 11.84
CA ILE A 106 6.25 2.11 10.94
C ILE A 106 4.83 2.22 10.41
N HIS A 107 4.67 2.21 9.08
CA HIS A 107 3.35 2.34 8.46
C HIS A 107 2.47 1.08 8.64
N ASN A 108 3.06 -0.10 8.49
CA ASN A 108 2.31 -1.38 8.42
C ASN A 108 2.09 -2.05 9.80
N LEU A 109 2.60 -1.47 10.90
CA LEU A 109 2.46 -2.07 12.24
C LEU A 109 2.21 -0.99 13.30
N ASN A 110 1.20 -1.22 14.13
CA ASN A 110 1.04 -0.49 15.37
C ASN A 110 1.91 -1.13 16.46
N LEU A 111 3.04 -0.47 16.78
CA LEU A 111 4.04 -0.95 17.74
C LEU A 111 3.47 -1.22 19.14
N LYS A 112 2.61 -0.33 19.66
CA LYS A 112 2.05 -0.45 21.01
C LYS A 112 1.17 -1.70 21.14
N LYS A 113 0.28 -1.91 20.17
CA LYS A 113 -0.61 -3.08 20.15
C LYS A 113 0.19 -4.38 19.95
N PHE A 114 1.20 -4.35 19.09
CA PHE A 114 2.00 -5.54 18.76
C PHE A 114 2.82 -6.05 19.95
N LEU A 115 3.45 -5.17 20.71
CA LEU A 115 4.25 -5.55 21.88
C LEU A 115 3.38 -5.96 23.08
N LYS A 116 2.23 -5.29 23.30
CA LYS A 116 1.32 -5.60 24.42
C LYS A 116 0.75 -7.02 24.32
N GLY A 117 0.35 -7.48 23.13
CA GLY A 117 -0.20 -8.82 22.95
C GLY A 117 0.80 -9.96 23.19
N LYS A 118 2.11 -9.68 23.13
CA LYS A 118 3.18 -10.69 23.24
C LYS A 118 3.66 -10.92 24.67
N ASN A 119 3.65 -9.89 25.52
CA ASN A 119 4.03 -10.05 26.93
C ASN A 119 3.05 -11.01 27.65
N PHE A 120 1.77 -10.96 27.28
CA PHE A 120 0.71 -11.81 27.84
C PHE A 120 0.86 -13.32 27.53
N GLU A 121 1.60 -13.69 26.48
CA GLU A 121 1.86 -15.10 26.13
C GLU A 121 3.03 -15.70 26.94
N ARG A 122 3.91 -14.87 27.52
CA ARG A 122 5.04 -15.32 28.34
C ARG A 122 4.67 -15.57 29.80
N ASP A 123 3.70 -14.83 30.32
CA ASP A 123 3.24 -14.95 31.71
C ASP A 123 2.26 -16.13 31.93
N LYS A 124 1.93 -16.88 30.87
CA LYS A 124 0.98 -18.01 30.89
C LYS A 124 1.63 -19.40 30.89
N LYS A 125 2.94 -19.48 31.11
CA LYS A 125 3.69 -20.74 31.13
C LYS A 125 4.57 -20.79 32.36
#